data_AF-A0A846TXJ8-F1
#
_entry.id   AF-A0A846TXJ8-F1
#
_cell.length_a   1.000
_cell.length_b   1.000
_cell.length_c   1.000
_cell.angle_alpha   90.00
_cell.angle_beta   90.00
_cell.angle_gamma   90.00
#
_symmetry.space_group_name_H-M   'P 1'
#
loop_
_entity.id
_entity.type
_entity.pdbx_description
1 polymer ?
#
loop_
_entity_poly.entity_id
_entity_poly.type
_entity_poly.pdbx_seq_one_letter_code
_entity_poly.pdbx_strand_id
1 'polypeptide(L)'
;MTCHYFIATMRPIEEFHVKGQDYPYISGEAYKKELPLSLPYVYEFGGEDVEFISFLDDFMEFGDVVEFYIYEEGKRGRPLSINLPEEARTINLLKKTYKDEYGEYQLDEKEWKEQLARKTIASKRSITTFVKY
;
A
#
# COMPACT_ATOMS: atom_id res chain seq x y z
N MET A 1 11.53 17.06 4.34
CA MET A 1 10.51 16.14 4.88
C MET A 1 10.53 15.00 3.90
N THR A 2 10.85 13.81 4.37
CA THR A 2 10.98 12.62 3.53
C THR A 2 9.72 11.79 3.74
N CYS A 3 9.08 11.41 2.65
CA CYS A 3 7.89 10.56 2.65
C CYS A 3 8.32 9.17 2.18
N HIS A 4 8.03 8.17 2.98
CA HIS A 4 8.30 6.77 2.71
C HIS A 4 6.97 6.05 2.53
N TYR A 5 6.89 5.21 1.50
CA TYR A 5 5.69 4.42 1.22
C TYR A 5 5.96 3.00 1.67
N PHE A 6 5.19 2.49 2.62
CA PHE A 6 5.37 1.14 3.14
C PHE A 6 4.22 0.25 2.71
N ILE A 7 4.57 -0.96 2.27
CA ILE A 7 3.63 -2.06 2.13
C ILE A 7 3.93 -3.14 3.17
N ALA A 8 2.89 -3.79 3.66
CA ALA A 8 3.02 -5.01 4.42
C ALA A 8 2.20 -6.12 3.76
N THR A 9 2.75 -7.34 3.73
CA THR A 9 2.19 -8.47 2.98
C THR A 9 2.15 -9.75 3.81
N MET A 10 1.26 -10.67 3.44
CA MET A 10 1.06 -11.98 4.10
C MET A 10 2.21 -12.96 3.85
N ARG A 11 2.87 -12.85 2.69
CA ARG A 11 3.94 -13.73 2.21
C ARG A 11 5.10 -12.88 1.69
N PRO A 12 6.35 -13.36 1.77
CA PRO A 12 7.47 -12.61 1.25
C PRO A 12 7.35 -12.46 -0.26
N ILE A 13 7.78 -11.32 -0.79
CA ILE A 13 7.86 -11.09 -2.23
C ILE A 13 9.22 -11.59 -2.71
N GLU A 14 9.23 -12.81 -3.27
CA GLU A 14 10.46 -13.54 -3.59
C GLU A 14 11.34 -12.82 -4.62
N GLU A 15 10.73 -12.12 -5.58
CA GLU A 15 11.44 -11.36 -6.63
C GLU A 15 12.36 -10.28 -6.04
N PHE A 16 12.07 -9.77 -4.84
CA PHE A 16 12.90 -8.76 -4.16
C PHE A 16 14.17 -9.32 -3.54
N HIS A 17 14.28 -10.63 -3.35
CA HIS A 17 15.46 -11.27 -2.77
C HIS A 17 16.47 -11.75 -3.84
N VAL A 18 16.17 -11.53 -5.12
CA VAL A 18 17.03 -11.90 -6.25
C VAL A 18 18.12 -10.84 -6.45
N LYS A 19 19.38 -11.20 -6.17
CA LYS A 19 20.53 -10.32 -6.40
C LYS A 19 20.61 -9.89 -7.87
N GLY A 20 20.64 -8.58 -8.13
CA GLY A 20 20.90 -8.00 -9.45
C GLY A 20 19.66 -7.48 -10.19
N GLN A 21 18.48 -7.47 -9.56
CA GLN A 21 17.32 -6.74 -10.06
C GLN A 21 17.18 -5.38 -9.37
N ASP A 22 17.07 -4.31 -10.14
CA ASP A 22 16.71 -2.97 -9.67
C ASP A 22 15.18 -2.92 -9.46
N TYR A 23 14.70 -3.54 -8.38
CA TYR A 23 13.31 -3.35 -7.97
C TYR A 23 13.18 -2.09 -7.10
N PRO A 24 12.12 -1.28 -7.24
CA PRO A 24 11.89 -0.08 -6.43
C PRO A 24 11.51 -0.38 -4.95
N TYR A 25 11.70 -1.62 -4.47
CA TYR A 25 11.37 -2.00 -3.09
C TYR A 25 12.61 -2.35 -2.28
N ILE A 26 12.69 -1.83 -1.06
CA ILE A 26 13.73 -2.17 -0.08
C ILE A 26 13.10 -2.71 1.21
N SER A 27 13.87 -3.46 2.00
CA SER A 27 13.36 -4.02 3.27
C SER A 27 12.96 -2.89 4.22
N GLY A 28 11.70 -2.91 4.68
CA GLY A 28 11.14 -1.95 5.63
C GLY A 28 11.14 -2.45 7.08
N GLU A 29 11.75 -3.61 7.36
CA GLU A 29 11.71 -4.25 8.69
C GLU A 29 12.25 -3.36 9.82
N ALA A 30 13.18 -2.44 9.51
CA ALA A 30 13.68 -1.47 10.48
C ALA A 30 12.58 -0.53 11.02
N TYR A 31 11.56 -0.24 10.20
CA TYR A 31 10.46 0.67 10.53
C TYR A 31 9.26 -0.03 11.15
N LYS A 32 9.24 -1.37 11.20
CA LYS A 32 8.06 -2.17 11.60
C LYS A 32 7.48 -1.82 12.98
N LYS A 33 8.32 -1.38 13.92
CA LYS A 33 7.86 -0.96 15.27
C LYS A 33 7.16 0.40 15.28
N GLU A 34 7.38 1.21 14.25
CA GLU A 34 6.86 2.57 14.13
C GLU A 34 5.65 2.65 13.20
N LEU A 35 5.46 1.62 12.36
CA LEU A 35 4.38 1.54 11.39
C LEU A 35 3.15 0.91 12.02
N PRO A 36 1.94 1.39 11.70
CA PRO A 36 0.69 0.80 12.18
C PRO A 36 0.27 -0.46 11.41
N LEU A 37 1.21 -1.11 10.71
CA LEU A 37 0.96 -2.27 9.86
C LEU A 37 0.90 -3.54 10.71
N SER A 38 -0.01 -4.44 10.37
CA SER A 38 -0.24 -5.71 11.08
C SER A 38 0.41 -6.90 10.38
N LEU A 39 0.68 -6.80 9.08
CA LEU A 39 1.21 -7.91 8.29
C LEU A 39 2.72 -8.14 8.48
N PRO A 40 3.19 -9.40 8.35
CA PRO A 40 4.52 -9.79 8.80
C PRO A 40 5.69 -9.31 7.93
N TYR A 41 5.52 -9.11 6.63
CA TYR A 41 6.62 -8.74 5.74
C TYR A 41 6.48 -7.30 5.28
N VAL A 42 7.37 -6.42 5.74
CA VAL A 42 7.30 -4.98 5.46
C VAL A 42 8.36 -4.56 4.44
N TYR A 43 7.93 -3.79 3.44
CA TYR A 43 8.78 -3.26 2.37
C TYR A 43 8.51 -1.77 2.18
N GLU A 44 9.56 -1.01 1.94
CA GLU A 44 9.45 0.37 1.44
C GLU A 44 9.37 0.34 -0.09
N PHE A 45 8.51 1.17 -0.67
CA PHE A 45 8.25 1.29 -2.09
C PHE A 45 8.61 2.69 -2.61
N GLY A 46 9.23 2.77 -3.78
CA GLY A 46 9.66 4.03 -4.40
C GLY A 46 9.15 4.29 -5.82
N GLY A 47 8.09 3.61 -6.29
CA GLY A 47 7.56 3.74 -7.66
C GLY A 47 6.29 4.59 -7.78
N GLU A 48 5.75 4.66 -9.00
CA GLU A 48 4.49 5.37 -9.28
C GLU A 48 3.24 4.55 -8.89
N ASP A 49 2.14 5.22 -8.55
CA ASP A 49 0.88 4.58 -8.13
C ASP A 49 0.36 3.57 -9.17
N VAL A 50 0.47 3.86 -10.47
CA VAL A 50 0.00 2.97 -11.54
C VAL A 50 0.82 1.68 -11.66
N GLU A 51 2.14 1.78 -11.47
CA GLU A 51 3.05 0.64 -11.46
C GLU A 51 2.79 -0.20 -10.20
N PHE A 52 2.56 0.46 -9.06
CA PHE A 52 2.20 -0.19 -7.81
C PHE A 52 0.91 -1.00 -7.91
N ILE A 53 -0.15 -0.37 -8.44
CA ILE A 53 -1.44 -1.03 -8.63
C ILE A 53 -1.30 -2.23 -9.58
N SER A 54 -0.53 -2.09 -10.65
CA SER A 54 -0.28 -3.19 -11.59
C SER A 54 0.47 -4.33 -10.93
N PHE A 55 1.52 -4.03 -10.16
CA PHE A 55 2.23 -5.01 -9.35
C PHE A 55 1.30 -5.75 -8.38
N LEU A 56 0.44 -5.04 -7.64
CA LEU A 56 -0.49 -5.68 -6.70
C LEU A 56 -1.49 -6.60 -7.41
N ASP A 57 -1.98 -6.20 -8.58
CA ASP A 57 -2.91 -7.02 -9.37
C ASP A 57 -2.29 -8.35 -9.79
N ASP A 58 -0.99 -8.35 -10.12
CA ASP A 58 -0.24 -9.53 -10.53
C ASP A 58 0.23 -10.37 -9.32
N PHE A 59 0.71 -9.72 -8.26
CA PHE A 59 1.26 -10.36 -7.06
C PHE A 59 0.19 -10.99 -6.17
N MET A 60 -0.96 -10.33 -5.98
CA MET A 60 -1.99 -10.80 -5.06
C MET A 60 -2.74 -12.00 -5.62
N GLU A 61 -2.84 -13.05 -4.83
CA GLU A 61 -3.69 -14.21 -5.09
C GLU A 61 -5.09 -14.02 -4.49
N PHE A 62 -6.02 -14.92 -4.85
CA PHE A 62 -7.35 -14.90 -4.26
C PHE A 62 -7.28 -15.14 -2.74
N GLY A 63 -7.84 -14.22 -1.95
CA GLY A 63 -7.81 -14.21 -0.50
C GLY A 63 -6.66 -13.38 0.09
N ASP A 64 -5.74 -12.86 -0.73
CA ASP A 64 -4.64 -12.04 -0.24
C ASP A 64 -5.09 -10.68 0.27
N VAL A 65 -4.29 -10.17 1.23
CA VAL A 65 -4.40 -8.85 1.82
C VAL A 65 -3.04 -8.18 1.78
N VAL A 66 -3.00 -6.92 1.36
CA VAL A 66 -1.82 -6.06 1.42
C VAL A 66 -2.19 -4.76 2.12
N GLU A 67 -1.40 -4.35 3.09
CA GLU A 67 -1.56 -3.07 3.78
C GLU A 67 -0.59 -2.06 3.19
N PHE A 68 -1.02 -0.81 3.06
CA PHE A 68 -0.23 0.28 2.52
C PHE A 68 -0.33 1.53 3.41
N TYR A 69 0.80 2.17 3.68
CA TYR A 69 0.88 3.31 4.59
C TYR A 69 1.95 4.32 4.17
N ILE A 70 1.62 5.62 4.23
CA ILE A 70 2.62 6.69 4.07
C ILE A 70 3.19 7.06 5.43
N TYR A 71 4.50 6.88 5.59
CA TYR A 71 5.26 7.35 6.72
C TYR A 71 6.01 8.63 6.37
N GLU A 72 5.66 9.75 6.99
CA GLU A 72 6.34 11.03 6.84
C GLU A 72 7.28 11.27 8.02
N GLU A 73 8.58 11.30 7.71
CA GLU A 73 9.61 11.64 8.69
C GLU A 73 9.53 13.13 9.07
N GLY A 74 9.17 13.38 10.32
CA GLY A 74 9.21 14.71 10.90
C GLY A 74 10.60 15.09 11.44
N LYS A 75 10.68 16.29 12.03
CA LYS A 75 11.93 16.76 12.64
C LYS A 75 12.24 15.94 13.90
N ARG A 76 13.52 15.57 14.08
CA ARG A 76 14.05 14.86 15.27
C ARG A 76 13.44 13.47 15.50
N GLY A 77 13.11 12.73 14.43
CA GLY A 77 12.66 11.33 14.51
C GLY A 77 11.25 11.15 15.08
N ARG A 78 10.41 12.19 15.03
CA ARG A 78 8.97 12.06 15.33
C ARG A 78 8.22 11.95 14.01
N PRO A 79 7.40 10.89 13.79
CA PRO A 79 6.58 10.81 12.60
C PRO A 79 5.57 11.96 12.57
N LEU A 80 5.31 12.50 11.37
CA LEU A 80 4.19 13.42 11.13
C LEU A 80 2.91 12.68 10.78
N SER A 81 3.03 11.44 10.31
CA SER A 81 1.89 10.57 10.06
C SER A 81 1.19 10.20 11.36
N ILE A 82 -0.14 10.21 11.32
CA ILE A 82 -1.01 9.72 12.39
C ILE A 82 -1.82 8.59 11.77
N ASN A 83 -2.09 7.51 12.50
CA ASN A 83 -3.04 6.50 12.05
C ASN A 83 -4.43 6.79 12.62
N LEU A 84 -5.36 7.19 11.75
CA LEU A 84 -6.76 7.46 12.04
C LEU A 84 -7.60 6.38 11.36
N PRO A 85 -8.05 5.36 12.11
CA PRO A 85 -8.81 4.25 11.54
C PRO A 85 -10.09 4.67 10.80
N GLU A 86 -10.67 5.83 11.15
CA GLU A 86 -11.86 6.39 10.50
C GLU A 86 -11.62 6.80 9.04
N GLU A 87 -10.37 7.11 8.68
CA GLU A 87 -9.95 7.49 7.31
C GLU A 87 -9.30 6.31 6.57
N ALA A 88 -9.46 5.08 7.08
CA ALA A 88 -8.94 3.88 6.45
C ALA A 88 -9.65 3.62 5.13
N ARG A 89 -8.88 3.17 4.14
CA ARG A 89 -9.39 2.84 2.80
C ARG A 89 -9.36 1.34 2.60
N THR A 90 -10.34 0.82 1.86
CA THR A 90 -10.33 -0.57 1.40
C THR A 90 -10.51 -0.62 -0.10
N ILE A 91 -9.59 -1.28 -0.80
CA ILE A 91 -9.62 -1.43 -2.25
C ILE A 91 -9.71 -2.92 -2.56
N ASN A 92 -10.78 -3.33 -3.21
CA ASN A 92 -10.94 -4.71 -3.66
C ASN A 92 -10.53 -4.83 -5.14
N LEU A 93 -9.41 -5.52 -5.38
CA LEU A 93 -8.86 -5.72 -6.72
C LEU A 93 -9.63 -6.78 -7.52
N LEU A 94 -10.43 -7.64 -6.91
CA LEU A 94 -11.27 -8.59 -7.65
C LEU A 94 -12.58 -7.94 -8.08
N LYS A 95 -13.29 -7.33 -7.13
CA LYS A 95 -14.59 -6.68 -7.36
C LYS A 95 -14.47 -5.28 -7.95
N LYS A 96 -13.26 -4.75 -8.04
CA LYS A 96 -12.95 -3.40 -8.53
C LYS A 96 -13.73 -2.34 -7.74
N THR A 97 -13.72 -2.44 -6.41
CA THR A 97 -14.35 -1.47 -5.52
C THR A 97 -13.32 -0.66 -4.75
N TYR A 98 -13.63 0.60 -4.49
CA TYR A 98 -12.86 1.51 -3.64
C TYR A 98 -13.79 1.99 -2.54
N LYS A 99 -13.37 1.86 -1.29
CA LYS A 99 -14.11 2.30 -0.11
C LYS A 99 -13.25 3.23 0.73
N ASP A 100 -13.83 4.33 1.16
CA ASP A 100 -13.23 5.31 2.07
C ASP A 100 -14.24 5.75 3.15
N GLU A 101 -13.93 6.84 3.87
CA GLU A 101 -14.79 7.40 4.91
C GLU A 101 -16.14 7.93 4.40
N TYR A 102 -16.26 8.19 3.10
CA TYR A 102 -17.46 8.78 2.48
C TYR A 102 -18.38 7.75 1.84
N GLY A 103 -17.87 6.56 1.52
CA GLY A 103 -18.67 5.47 0.99
C GLY A 103 -17.89 4.43 0.20
N GLU A 104 -18.63 3.60 -0.51
CA GLU A 104 -18.10 2.57 -1.41
C GLU A 104 -18.47 2.90 -2.86
N TYR A 105 -17.49 2.77 -3.75
CA TYR A 105 -17.58 3.16 -5.15
C TYR A 105 -17.14 2.00 -6.04
N GLN A 106 -17.92 1.73 -7.08
CA GLN A 106 -17.55 0.79 -8.14
C GLN A 106 -16.61 1.50 -9.13
N LEU A 107 -15.48 0.86 -9.44
CA LEU A 107 -14.55 1.31 -10.48
C LEU A 107 -14.97 0.70 -11.83
N ASP A 108 -14.66 1.40 -12.92
CA ASP A 108 -14.89 0.90 -14.27
C ASP A 108 -14.01 -0.32 -14.58
N GLU A 109 -14.58 -1.41 -15.08
CA GLU A 109 -13.85 -2.66 -15.31
C GLU A 109 -12.66 -2.54 -16.25
N LYS A 110 -12.69 -1.61 -17.22
CA LYS A 110 -11.64 -1.47 -18.24
C LYS A 110 -10.57 -0.48 -17.83
N GLU A 111 -10.96 0.57 -17.11
CA GLU A 111 -10.08 1.69 -16.72
C GLU A 111 -9.81 1.74 -15.21
N TRP A 112 -10.09 0.66 -14.47
CA TRP A 112 -10.01 0.69 -13.01
C TRP A 112 -8.61 1.04 -12.50
N LYS A 113 -7.53 0.63 -13.18
CA LYS A 113 -6.15 0.91 -12.77
C LYS A 113 -5.87 2.41 -12.85
N GLU A 114 -6.24 3.04 -13.97
CA GLU A 114 -6.10 4.47 -14.19
C GLU A 114 -7.02 5.28 -13.28
N GLN A 115 -8.26 4.83 -13.07
CA GLN A 115 -9.19 5.47 -12.14
C GLN A 115 -8.68 5.39 -10.71
N LEU A 116 -8.10 4.26 -10.32
CA LEU A 116 -7.53 4.07 -9.00
C LEU A 116 -6.26 4.89 -8.80
N ALA A 117 -5.36 4.94 -9.79
CA ALA A 117 -4.15 5.76 -9.75
C ALA A 117 -4.45 7.28 -9.69
N ARG A 118 -5.61 7.71 -10.24
CA ARG A 118 -6.09 9.10 -10.10
C ARG A 118 -6.73 9.37 -8.74
N LYS A 119 -7.18 8.34 -8.03
CA LYS A 119 -7.67 8.44 -6.66
C LYS A 119 -6.48 8.40 -5.69
N THR A 120 -6.65 9.03 -4.54
CA THR A 120 -5.64 8.96 -3.47
C THR A 120 -5.66 7.57 -2.84
N ILE A 121 -4.86 6.64 -3.36
CA ILE A 121 -4.65 5.31 -2.74
C ILE A 121 -3.78 5.41 -1.48
N ALA A 122 -2.92 6.43 -1.43
CA ALA A 122 -1.96 6.62 -0.35
C ALA A 122 -2.52 7.61 0.67
N SER A 123 -2.89 7.13 1.85
CA SER A 123 -3.33 8.01 2.94
C SER A 123 -2.17 8.40 3.84
N LYS A 124 -2.01 9.71 4.07
CA LYS A 124 -1.07 10.24 5.08
C LYS A 124 -1.56 10.02 6.52
N ARG A 125 -2.85 9.68 6.65
CA ARG A 125 -3.57 9.69 7.92
C ARG A 125 -4.14 8.32 8.28
N SER A 126 -3.98 7.30 7.45
CA SER A 126 -4.50 5.97 7.75
C SER A 126 -3.86 4.90 6.86
N ILE A 127 -4.19 3.65 7.15
CA ILE A 127 -3.82 2.49 6.34
C ILE A 127 -4.80 2.35 5.18
N THR A 128 -4.26 2.08 4.00
CA THR A 128 -5.05 1.58 2.87
C THR A 128 -4.87 0.07 2.79
N THR A 129 -5.98 -0.67 2.79
CA THR A 129 -5.97 -2.13 2.69
C THR A 129 -6.41 -2.55 1.30
N PHE A 130 -5.55 -3.26 0.59
CA PHE A 130 -5.86 -3.94 -0.65
C PHE A 130 -6.29 -5.37 -0.34
N VAL A 131 -7.37 -5.82 -0.98
CA VAL A 131 -7.89 -7.18 -0.84
C VAL A 131 -8.24 -7.76 -2.20
N LYS A 132 -8.21 -9.10 -2.33
CA LYS A 132 -8.60 -9.78 -3.58
C LYS A 132 -9.52 -10.98 -3.32
N TYR A 133 -10.81 -10.73 -3.09
CA TYR A 133 -11.85 -11.76 -2.89
C TYR A 133 -13.28 -11.28 -3.25
#